data_AF-A0AAD4IEI6-F1
#
_entry.id   AF-A0AAD4IEI6-F1
#
_cell.length_a   1.000
_cell.length_b   1.000
_cell.length_c   1.000
_cell.angle_alpha   90.00
_cell.angle_beta   90.00
_cell.angle_gamma   90.00
#
_symmetry.space_group_name_H-M   'P 1'
#
loop_
_entity.id
_entity.type
_entity.pdbx_description
1 polymer ?
#
loop_
_entity_poly.entity_id
_entity_poly.type
_entity_poly.pdbx_seq_one_letter_code
_entity_poly.pdbx_strand_id
1 'polypeptide(L)'
;MHSSLLTNIFIALSVFNLVVAGPNPMPVIPGGLLNTKLEVRQVSATPSQADLCLDYERTANMSTVGANGSYRTVVMQKANVGTLTSARMMDAAIAKLPALTADADLNTRCGNWTEIALVEAEKNFTQGIVAQFTTEGLPVGIYAGPQVLVIVGAIAMLFSIVWVFPG
;
A
#
# COMPACT_ATOMS: atom_id res chain seq x y z
N MET A 1 -41.25 -30.21 30.98
CA MET A 1 -40.18 -29.37 31.57
C MET A 1 -39.29 -28.91 30.43
N HIS A 2 -39.39 -27.65 30.02
CA HIS A 2 -38.54 -27.09 28.97
C HIS A 2 -37.16 -26.79 29.59
N SER A 3 -36.14 -27.53 29.17
CA SER A 3 -34.76 -27.38 29.68
C SER A 3 -34.15 -26.05 29.21
N SER A 4 -34.50 -24.95 29.91
CA SER A 4 -33.97 -23.60 29.68
C SER A 4 -32.43 -23.55 29.72
N LEU A 5 -31.82 -24.43 30.52
CA LEU A 5 -30.36 -24.58 30.57
C LEU A 5 -29.75 -25.05 29.25
N LEU A 6 -30.41 -25.96 28.51
CA LEU A 6 -29.91 -26.45 27.23
C LEU A 6 -29.97 -25.37 26.15
N THR A 7 -31.04 -24.57 26.12
CA THR A 7 -31.21 -23.49 25.15
C THR A 7 -30.11 -22.43 25.26
N ASN A 8 -29.76 -22.04 26.49
CA ASN A 8 -28.70 -21.05 26.73
C ASN A 8 -27.31 -21.58 26.33
N ILE A 9 -27.06 -22.88 26.51
CA ILE A 9 -25.81 -23.53 26.07
C ILE A 9 -25.71 -23.54 24.54
N PHE A 10 -26.80 -23.87 23.84
CA PHE A 10 -26.81 -23.86 22.37
C PHE A 10 -26.61 -22.46 21.78
N ILE A 11 -27.18 -21.43 22.41
CA ILE A 11 -26.98 -20.03 22.00
C ILE A 11 -25.53 -19.58 22.27
N ALA A 12 -24.94 -19.97 23.39
CA ALA A 12 -23.53 -19.68 23.66
C ALA A 12 -22.59 -20.37 22.65
N LEU A 13 -22.88 -21.61 22.26
CA LEU A 13 -22.07 -22.36 21.29
C LEU A 13 -22.16 -21.79 19.87
N SER A 14 -23.27 -21.15 19.48
CA SER A 14 -23.42 -20.58 18.13
C SER A 14 -22.62 -19.29 17.93
N VAL A 15 -22.36 -18.54 19.01
CA VAL A 15 -21.58 -17.30 18.97
C VAL A 15 -20.07 -17.60 19.03
N PHE A 16 -19.65 -18.65 19.72
CA PHE A 16 -18.25 -19.06 19.83
C PHE A 16 -17.90 -20.22 18.89
N ASN A 17 -17.79 -19.93 17.59
CA ASN A 17 -17.20 -20.87 16.64
C ASN A 17 -15.68 -20.94 16.87
N LEU A 18 -15.22 -22.00 17.54
CA LEU A 18 -13.80 -22.32 17.67
C LEU A 18 -13.28 -22.89 16.34
N VAL A 19 -12.79 -22.01 15.46
CA VAL A 19 -12.03 -22.43 14.27
C VAL A 19 -10.61 -22.76 14.70
N VAL A 20 -10.35 -24.05 14.90
CA VAL A 20 -8.98 -24.58 14.96
C VAL A 20 -8.49 -24.71 13.51
N ALA A 21 -7.62 -23.80 13.10
CA ALA A 21 -6.83 -23.98 11.88
C ALA A 21 -5.77 -25.06 12.15
N GLY A 22 -6.14 -26.33 11.96
CA GLY A 22 -5.18 -27.42 11.85
C GLY A 22 -4.45 -27.36 10.50
N PRO A 23 -3.18 -27.78 10.41
CA PRO A 23 -2.51 -27.91 9.12
C PRO A 23 -3.33 -28.87 8.24
N ASN A 24 -3.68 -28.43 7.04
CA ASN A 24 -4.46 -29.22 6.09
C ASN A 24 -3.80 -30.61 5.88
N PRO A 25 -4.54 -31.74 6.00
CA PRO A 25 -4.04 -33.01 5.52
C PRO A 25 -3.86 -32.90 4.01
N MET A 26 -2.61 -32.85 3.55
CA MET A 26 -2.29 -32.93 2.13
C MET A 26 -2.93 -34.21 1.55
N PRO A 27 -3.59 -34.15 0.39
CA PRO A 27 -3.94 -35.35 -0.35
C PRO A 27 -2.63 -36.02 -0.80
N VAL A 28 -2.19 -37.03 -0.07
CA VAL A 28 -1.11 -37.91 -0.50
C VAL A 28 -1.65 -38.73 -1.66
N ILE A 29 -1.34 -38.30 -2.88
CA ILE A 29 -1.51 -39.14 -4.07
C ILE A 29 -0.51 -40.29 -3.94
N PRO A 30 -0.93 -41.57 -3.99
CA PRO A 30 0.00 -42.68 -3.91
C PRO A 30 0.85 -42.71 -5.19
N GLY A 31 2.11 -42.32 -5.08
CA GLY A 31 3.10 -42.47 -6.17
C GLY A 31 3.82 -41.21 -6.66
N GLY A 32 3.77 -40.07 -5.97
CA GLY A 32 4.52 -38.88 -6.40
C GLY A 32 4.99 -38.01 -5.24
N LEU A 33 6.31 -37.98 -5.03
CA LEU A 33 7.00 -37.05 -4.13
C LEU A 33 6.71 -35.60 -4.57
N LEU A 34 5.70 -34.97 -3.97
CA LEU A 34 5.55 -33.52 -4.04
C LEU A 34 6.62 -32.92 -3.13
N ASN A 35 7.75 -32.59 -3.75
CA ASN A 35 8.79 -31.74 -3.17
C ASN A 35 8.17 -30.36 -2.85
N THR A 36 7.56 -30.21 -1.68
CA THR A 36 7.28 -28.91 -1.07
C THR A 36 8.53 -28.37 -0.38
N LYS A 37 9.69 -28.55 -1.00
CA LYS A 37 10.83 -27.68 -0.77
C LYS A 37 10.64 -26.57 -1.79
N LEU A 38 10.21 -25.38 -1.35
CA LEU A 38 10.34 -24.19 -2.16
C LEU A 38 11.82 -24.14 -2.57
N GLU A 39 12.10 -24.48 -3.82
CA GLU A 39 13.42 -24.34 -4.38
C GLU A 39 13.68 -22.84 -4.37
N VAL A 40 14.49 -22.38 -3.43
CA VAL A 40 15.01 -21.01 -3.45
C VAL A 40 15.68 -20.91 -4.80
N ARG A 41 15.08 -20.14 -5.71
CA ARG A 41 15.67 -19.80 -6.99
C ARG A 41 17.10 -19.36 -6.65
N GLN A 42 18.11 -20.09 -7.10
CA GLN A 42 19.50 -19.77 -6.81
C GLN A 42 19.80 -18.42 -7.46
N VAL A 43 19.53 -17.33 -6.74
CA VAL A 43 20.02 -16.01 -7.09
C VAL A 43 21.49 -16.07 -6.72
N SER A 44 22.38 -15.85 -7.71
CA SER A 44 23.80 -15.70 -7.42
C SER A 44 23.95 -14.69 -6.28
N ALA A 45 24.70 -15.06 -5.23
CA ALA A 45 24.88 -14.22 -4.04
C ALA A 45 25.54 -12.87 -4.35
N THR A 46 26.12 -12.74 -5.55
CA THR A 46 26.62 -11.50 -6.10
C THR A 46 25.68 -11.05 -7.22
N PRO A 47 24.87 -9.99 -7.02
CA PRO A 47 24.05 -9.43 -8.09
C PRO A 47 24.98 -9.00 -9.23
N SER A 48 24.55 -9.24 -10.48
CA SER A 48 25.32 -8.75 -11.62
C SER A 48 25.33 -7.22 -11.62
N GLN A 49 26.30 -6.61 -12.30
CA GLN A 49 26.34 -5.14 -12.41
C GLN A 49 25.04 -4.57 -13.00
N ALA A 50 24.43 -5.27 -13.96
CA ALA A 50 23.15 -4.87 -14.53
C ALA A 50 22.01 -4.92 -13.50
N ASP A 51 21.99 -5.94 -12.63
CA ASP A 51 20.98 -6.07 -11.58
C ASP A 51 21.10 -4.95 -10.53
N LEU A 52 22.33 -4.54 -10.19
CA LEU A 52 22.58 -3.43 -9.27
C LEU A 52 22.10 -2.09 -9.84
N CYS A 53 22.37 -1.82 -11.12
CA CYS A 53 21.88 -0.61 -11.78
C CYS A 53 20.35 -0.59 -11.86
N LEU A 54 19.73 -1.72 -12.17
CA LEU A 54 18.26 -1.84 -12.26
C LEU A 54 17.60 -1.70 -10.88
N ASP A 55 18.21 -2.25 -9.83
CA ASP A 55 17.73 -2.07 -8.45
C ASP A 55 17.89 -0.61 -8.00
N TYR A 56 18.96 0.07 -8.42
CA TYR A 56 19.12 1.50 -8.16
C TYR A 56 18.08 2.34 -8.89
N GLU A 57 17.86 2.13 -10.19
CA GLU A 57 16.82 2.79 -10.98
C GLU A 57 15.44 2.62 -10.33
N ARG A 58 15.09 1.38 -9.97
CA ARG A 58 13.81 1.08 -9.33
C ARG A 58 13.68 1.75 -7.97
N THR A 59 14.75 1.74 -7.17
CA THR A 59 14.77 2.38 -5.85
C THR A 59 14.65 3.89 -5.99
N ALA A 60 15.35 4.49 -6.95
CA ALA A 60 15.28 5.91 -7.28
C ALA A 60 13.84 6.31 -7.66
N ASN A 61 13.26 5.64 -8.65
CA ASN A 61 11.89 5.91 -9.10
C ASN A 61 10.85 5.75 -7.97
N MET A 62 10.92 4.67 -7.19
CA MET A 62 10.00 4.45 -6.07
C MET A 62 10.20 5.46 -4.94
N SER A 63 11.42 5.90 -4.68
CA SER A 63 11.71 6.93 -3.68
C SER A 63 11.19 8.30 -4.12
N THR A 64 11.34 8.68 -5.40
CA THR A 64 10.85 9.94 -5.96
C THR A 64 9.32 10.01 -5.88
N VAL A 65 8.65 8.92 -6.26
CA VAL A 65 7.19 8.79 -6.12
C VAL A 65 6.76 8.82 -4.66
N GLY A 66 7.52 8.16 -3.77
CA GLY A 66 7.21 8.08 -2.34
C GLY A 66 7.41 9.40 -1.58
N ALA A 67 8.41 10.20 -1.98
CA ALA A 67 8.77 11.47 -1.35
C ALA A 67 7.84 12.62 -1.76
N ASN A 68 7.17 12.53 -2.91
CA ASN A 68 6.19 13.52 -3.34
C ASN A 68 4.76 13.06 -3.01
N GLY A 69 4.04 13.83 -2.19
CA GLY A 69 2.68 13.50 -1.77
C GLY A 69 1.70 13.33 -2.93
N SER A 70 1.81 14.14 -3.98
CA SER A 70 0.93 14.05 -5.16
C SER A 70 1.16 12.74 -5.90
N TYR A 71 2.42 12.34 -6.15
CA TYR A 71 2.74 11.08 -6.82
C TYR A 71 2.35 9.88 -5.96
N ARG A 72 2.65 9.95 -4.66
CA ARG A 72 2.30 8.92 -3.68
C ARG A 72 0.80 8.64 -3.68
N THR A 73 -0.05 9.68 -3.69
CA THR A 73 -1.51 9.47 -3.68
C THR A 73 -2.02 8.70 -4.91
N VAL A 74 -1.45 8.94 -6.09
CA VAL A 74 -1.81 8.21 -7.32
C VAL A 74 -1.50 6.74 -7.18
N VAL A 75 -0.29 6.41 -6.73
CA VAL A 75 0.10 5.01 -6.52
C VAL A 75 -0.74 4.36 -5.43
N MET A 76 -1.01 5.05 -4.32
CA MET A 76 -1.83 4.51 -3.23
C MET A 76 -3.25 4.15 -3.65
N GLN A 77 -3.85 4.96 -4.53
CA GLN A 77 -5.23 4.75 -4.96
C GLN A 77 -5.34 3.74 -6.11
N LYS A 78 -4.29 3.60 -6.94
CA LYS A 78 -4.32 2.76 -8.15
C LYS A 78 -3.61 1.43 -8.00
N ALA A 79 -2.72 1.27 -7.02
CA ALA A 79 -1.98 0.03 -6.86
C ALA A 79 -2.85 -1.14 -6.38
N ASN A 80 -2.73 -2.28 -7.06
CA ASN A 80 -3.49 -3.50 -6.76
C ASN A 80 -3.10 -4.17 -5.42
N VAL A 81 -2.00 -3.74 -4.79
CA VAL A 81 -1.45 -4.35 -3.57
C VAL A 81 -1.94 -3.69 -2.27
N GLY A 82 -2.83 -2.71 -2.38
CA GLY A 82 -3.37 -1.95 -1.25
C GLY A 82 -2.42 -0.86 -0.73
N THR A 83 -2.97 0.05 0.07
CA THR A 83 -2.27 1.25 0.56
C THR A 83 -1.15 0.92 1.54
N LEU A 84 -1.37 -0.01 2.48
CA LEU A 84 -0.38 -0.38 3.49
C LEU A 84 0.89 -0.99 2.86
N THR A 85 0.71 -1.90 1.90
CA THR A 85 1.83 -2.53 1.19
C THR A 85 2.56 -1.51 0.35
N SER A 86 1.84 -0.69 -0.41
CA SER A 86 2.41 0.37 -1.24
C SER A 86 3.21 1.38 -0.41
N ALA A 87 2.70 1.74 0.79
CA ALA A 87 3.38 2.63 1.73
C ALA A 87 4.71 2.04 2.16
N ARG A 88 4.70 0.80 2.64
CA ARG A 88 5.93 0.11 3.07
C ARG A 88 6.94 -0.02 1.95
N MET A 89 6.51 -0.29 0.71
CA MET A 89 7.42 -0.40 -0.43
C MET A 89 8.10 0.94 -0.74
N MET A 90 7.33 2.04 -0.74
CA MET A 90 7.89 3.38 -0.96
C MET A 90 8.78 3.83 0.20
N ASP A 91 8.37 3.58 1.44
CA ASP A 91 9.14 3.98 2.62
C ASP A 91 10.47 3.20 2.72
N ALA A 92 10.46 1.90 2.35
CA ALA A 92 11.67 1.11 2.24
C ALA A 92 12.60 1.63 1.13
N ALA A 93 12.05 2.06 -0.01
CA ALA A 93 12.84 2.65 -1.09
C ALA A 93 13.48 3.99 -0.67
N ILE A 94 12.72 4.86 0.02
CA ILE A 94 13.24 6.12 0.58
C ILE A 94 14.37 5.85 1.58
N ALA A 95 14.23 4.84 2.44
CA ALA A 95 15.26 4.48 3.40
C ALA A 95 16.54 3.92 2.73
N LYS A 96 16.40 3.22 1.60
CA LYS A 96 17.51 2.59 0.87
C LYS A 96 18.27 3.58 -0.02
N LEU A 97 17.60 4.63 -0.51
CA LEU A 97 18.15 5.59 -1.48
C LEU A 97 19.48 6.27 -1.04
N PRO A 98 19.64 6.76 0.22
CA PRO A 98 20.84 7.50 0.60
C PRO A 98 22.12 6.67 0.47
N ALA A 99 22.05 5.38 0.78
CA ALA A 99 23.19 4.48 0.65
C ALA A 99 23.59 4.26 -0.82
N LEU A 100 22.62 4.15 -1.73
CA LEU A 100 22.87 3.97 -3.17
C LEU A 100 23.36 5.27 -3.84
N THR A 101 22.84 6.42 -3.40
CA THR A 101 23.21 7.73 -3.94
C THR A 101 24.60 8.17 -3.49
N ALA A 102 25.01 7.78 -2.28
CA ALA A 102 26.35 8.07 -1.75
C ALA A 102 27.46 7.20 -2.35
N ASP A 103 27.10 6.10 -3.02
CA ASP A 103 28.07 5.21 -3.66
C ASP A 103 28.56 5.82 -4.99
N ALA A 104 29.73 6.45 -4.92
CA ALA A 104 30.38 7.07 -6.08
C ALA A 104 30.71 6.04 -7.17
N ASP A 105 31.10 4.82 -6.79
CA ASP A 105 31.45 3.76 -7.73
C ASP A 105 30.21 3.27 -8.49
N LEU A 106 29.09 3.10 -7.79
CA LEU A 106 27.80 2.77 -8.38
C LEU A 106 27.26 3.87 -9.30
N ASN A 107 27.33 5.14 -8.88
CA ASN A 107 26.92 6.27 -9.72
C ASN A 107 27.78 6.41 -10.98
N THR A 108 29.08 6.10 -10.91
CA THR A 108 29.98 6.14 -12.08
C THR A 108 29.65 5.03 -13.07
N ARG A 109 29.20 3.86 -12.58
CA ARG A 109 28.85 2.69 -13.40
C ARG A 109 27.45 2.75 -14.00
N CYS A 110 26.47 3.24 -13.23
CA CYS A 110 25.05 3.19 -13.57
C CYS A 110 24.48 4.54 -14.01
N GLY A 111 25.19 5.65 -13.75
CA GLY A 111 24.66 7.01 -13.89
C GLY A 111 23.89 7.49 -12.66
N ASN A 112 23.60 8.78 -12.60
CA ASN A 112 22.85 9.39 -11.51
C ASN A 112 21.33 9.16 -11.69
N TRP A 113 20.85 7.99 -11.30
CA TRP A 113 19.43 7.65 -11.41
C TRP A 113 18.52 8.51 -10.54
N THR A 114 19.02 9.10 -9.45
CA THR A 114 18.19 10.00 -8.62
C THR A 114 17.77 11.25 -9.37
N GLU A 115 18.69 11.83 -10.14
CA GLU A 115 18.42 13.03 -10.94
C GLU A 115 17.51 12.71 -12.14
N ILE A 116 17.78 11.59 -12.83
CA ILE A 116 16.94 11.11 -13.94
C ILE A 116 15.52 10.84 -13.44
N ALA A 117 15.36 10.12 -12.33
CA ALA A 117 14.06 9.80 -11.75
C ALA A 117 13.25 11.05 -11.40
N LEU A 118 13.90 12.12 -10.92
CA LEU A 118 13.21 13.37 -10.60
C LEU A 118 12.70 14.08 -11.87
N VAL A 119 13.56 14.24 -12.88
CA VAL A 119 13.23 14.91 -14.13
C VAL A 119 12.15 14.14 -14.91
N GLU A 120 12.28 12.82 -14.99
CA GLU A 120 11.31 11.98 -15.68
C GLU A 120 9.98 11.90 -14.95
N ALA A 121 9.98 11.88 -13.61
CA ALA A 121 8.74 11.93 -12.83
C ALA A 121 7.96 13.21 -13.08
N GLU A 122 8.62 14.38 -13.13
CA GLU A 122 7.97 15.65 -13.45
C GLU A 122 7.39 15.64 -14.87
N LYS A 123 8.18 15.22 -15.86
CA LYS A 123 7.72 15.12 -17.24
C LYS A 123 6.53 14.17 -17.39
N ASN A 124 6.59 12.98 -16.81
CA ASN A 124 5.51 12.01 -16.87
C ASN A 124 4.25 12.52 -16.14
N PHE A 125 4.42 13.23 -15.03
CA PHE A 125 3.30 13.84 -14.33
C PHE A 125 2.58 14.90 -15.17
N THR A 126 3.30 15.69 -15.98
CA THR A 126 2.65 16.62 -16.94
C THR A 126 1.80 15.90 -18.00
N GLN A 127 2.08 14.62 -18.26
CA GLN A 127 1.31 13.76 -19.15
C GLN A 127 0.21 12.97 -18.42
N GLY A 128 0.01 13.21 -17.12
CA GLY A 128 -0.97 12.49 -16.31
C GLY A 128 -0.56 11.07 -15.95
N ILE A 129 0.73 10.78 -15.89
CA ILE A 129 1.27 9.44 -15.58
C ILE A 129 2.17 9.52 -14.35
N VAL A 130 1.95 8.62 -13.39
CA VAL A 130 2.82 8.43 -12.22
C VAL A 130 3.25 6.98 -12.15
N ALA A 131 4.56 6.75 -12.25
CA ALA A 131 5.14 5.41 -12.43
C ALA A 131 4.49 4.68 -13.61
N GLN A 132 3.58 3.75 -13.32
CA GLN A 132 2.85 2.94 -14.30
C GLN A 132 1.34 3.23 -14.33
N PHE A 133 0.87 4.20 -13.54
CA PHE A 133 -0.54 4.49 -13.36
C PHE A 133 -0.91 5.83 -13.99
N THR A 134 -2.10 5.91 -14.58
CA THR A 134 -2.66 7.16 -15.08
C THR A 134 -3.40 7.90 -13.96
N THR A 135 -3.40 9.23 -14.03
CA THR A 135 -4.12 10.09 -13.08
C THR A 135 -5.63 10.14 -13.33
N GLU A 136 -6.11 9.46 -14.38
CA GLU A 136 -7.52 9.44 -14.77
C GLU A 136 -8.39 8.72 -13.73
N GLY A 137 -9.55 9.31 -13.41
CA GLY A 137 -10.50 8.73 -12.46
C GLY A 137 -10.02 8.72 -11.00
N LEU A 138 -8.98 9.47 -10.66
CA LEU A 138 -8.74 9.81 -9.27
C LEU A 138 -9.85 10.76 -8.78
N PRO A 139 -10.28 10.67 -7.52
CA PRO A 139 -11.18 11.64 -6.91
C PRO A 139 -10.48 13.01 -6.88
N VAL A 140 -10.65 13.77 -7.95
CA VAL A 140 -10.22 15.17 -8.05
C VAL A 140 -11.25 16.03 -7.32
N GLY A 141 -10.82 16.57 -6.19
CA GLY A 141 -11.53 17.63 -5.50
C GLY A 141 -12.45 17.13 -4.40
N ILE A 142 -12.23 17.65 -3.19
CA ILE A 142 -13.32 17.86 -2.25
C ILE A 142 -14.36 18.66 -3.02
N TYR A 143 -15.57 18.10 -3.19
CA TYR A 143 -16.68 18.80 -3.84
C TYR A 143 -17.16 19.92 -2.91
N ALA A 144 -16.38 20.99 -2.81
CA ALA A 144 -16.66 22.17 -1.99
C ALA A 144 -17.62 23.11 -2.73
N GLY A 145 -18.74 22.54 -3.17
CA GLY A 145 -19.82 23.31 -3.79
C GLY A 145 -20.59 24.13 -2.75
N PRO A 146 -21.52 24.99 -3.20
CA PRO A 146 -22.39 25.77 -2.31
C PRO A 146 -23.14 24.92 -1.27
N GLN A 147 -23.31 23.61 -1.51
CA GLN A 147 -23.90 22.67 -0.55
C GLN A 147 -23.12 22.62 0.78
N VAL A 148 -21.79 22.77 0.75
CA VAL A 148 -20.97 22.71 1.97
C VAL A 148 -21.29 23.88 2.91
N LEU A 149 -21.56 25.07 2.39
CA LEU A 149 -21.97 26.23 3.20
C LEU A 149 -23.30 25.99 3.91
N VAL A 150 -24.25 25.34 3.23
CA VAL A 150 -25.55 25.00 3.80
C VAL A 150 -25.41 23.98 4.92
N ILE A 151 -24.63 22.92 4.70
CA ILE A 151 -24.40 21.85 5.69
C ILE A 151 -23.67 22.40 6.92
N VAL A 152 -22.57 23.13 6.73
CA VAL A 152 -21.79 23.72 7.83
C VAL A 152 -22.62 24.75 8.59
N GLY A 153 -23.38 25.59 7.89
CA GLY A 153 -24.28 26.56 8.51
C GLY A 153 -25.38 25.91 9.36
N ALA A 154 -25.99 24.82 8.87
CA ALA A 154 -27.00 24.07 9.61
C ALA A 154 -26.42 23.43 10.89
N ILE A 155 -25.24 22.80 10.80
CA ILE A 155 -24.55 22.22 11.96
C ILE A 155 -24.22 23.32 12.97
N ALA A 156 -23.64 24.44 12.53
CA ALA A 156 -23.31 25.55 13.40
C ALA A 156 -24.54 26.13 14.10
N MET A 157 -25.67 26.27 13.39
CA MET A 157 -26.93 26.74 13.97
C MET A 157 -27.45 25.76 15.03
N LEU A 158 -27.49 24.46 14.75
CA LEU A 158 -27.95 23.44 15.69
C LEU A 158 -27.11 23.38 16.98
N PHE A 159 -25.78 23.45 16.85
CA PHE A 159 -24.91 23.47 18.03
C PHE A 159 -25.02 24.80 18.79
N SER A 160 -25.25 25.92 18.10
CA SER A 160 -25.42 27.23 18.75
C SER A 160 -26.72 27.33 19.55
N ILE A 161 -27.78 26.60 19.17
CA ILE A 161 -29.06 26.59 19.90
C ILE A 161 -28.87 26.14 21.36
N VAL A 162 -27.98 25.18 21.61
CA VAL A 162 -27.66 24.68 22.96
C VAL A 162 -27.07 25.77 23.86
N TRP A 163 -26.37 26.75 23.28
CA TRP A 163 -25.70 27.82 24.03
C TRP A 163 -26.48 29.14 24.05
N VAL A 164 -27.37 29.37 23.07
CA VAL A 164 -28.18 30.60 22.96
C VAL A 164 -29.49 30.49 23.74
N PHE A 165 -30.03 29.28 23.92
CA PHE A 165 -31.18 29.02 24.77
C PHE A 165 -30.75 28.21 26.00
N PRO A 166 -30.10 28.83 27.00
CA PRO A 166 -29.97 28.21 28.31
C PRO A 166 -31.37 28.17 28.91
N GLY A 167 -31.91 26.97 29.09
CA GLY A 167 -33.11 26.76 29.91
C GLY A 167 -32.89 27.21 31.34
#